data_AF-A0A497NYQ5-F1
#
_entry.id   AF-A0A497NYQ5-F1
#
_cell.length_a   1.000
_cell.length_b   1.000
_cell.length_c   1.000
_cell.angle_alpha   90.00
_cell.angle_beta   90.00
_cell.angle_gamma   90.00
#
_symmetry.space_group_name_H-M   'P 1'
#
loop_
_entity.id
_entity.type
_entity.pdbx_description
1 polymer ?
#
loop_
_entity_poly.entity_id
_entity_poly.type
_entity_poly.pdbx_seq_one_letter_code
_entity_poly.pdbx_strand_id
1 'polypeptide(L)'
;GVDGMGTRHNPPFLSPILPSLRQKYIRVPVEYANRCIMQILRENFNLKIEEIEHHNLGFNARIGGFLGADLKVQLSSEGKVTLITFRFSYKRVILTLALIFIIAAVVSLSFLSALPLVAALLAFPAIYRVNFEANRLLSLINEAAPLLEREFERQAILKERKRLREFEINIEDLYKRLCRRHMEVWGSLNVLEYKLREYKSKGFSSEEAILKVAEEEGIIEGTL
;
A
#
# COMPACT_ATOMS: atom_id res chain seq x y z
N GLY A 1 -32.76 -17.31 -26.68
CA GLY A 1 -31.56 -17.83 -27.31
C GLY A 1 -30.40 -16.96 -26.91
N VAL A 2 -29.54 -17.53 -26.07
CA VAL A 2 -28.10 -17.35 -25.83
C VAL A 2 -27.36 -16.09 -26.34
N ASP A 3 -26.49 -15.60 -25.45
CA ASP A 3 -25.28 -14.77 -25.62
C ASP A 3 -25.42 -13.26 -25.93
N GLY A 4 -24.62 -12.37 -25.33
CA GLY A 4 -23.28 -12.58 -24.79
C GLY A 4 -22.92 -11.72 -23.58
N MET A 5 -22.21 -12.38 -22.68
CA MET A 5 -21.54 -11.90 -21.48
C MET A 5 -20.49 -10.84 -21.85
N GLY A 6 -20.70 -9.59 -21.43
CA GLY A 6 -19.72 -8.52 -21.56
C GLY A 6 -18.52 -8.77 -20.65
N THR A 7 -17.52 -9.49 -21.15
CA THR A 7 -16.21 -9.60 -20.53
C THR A 7 -15.59 -8.21 -20.44
N ARG A 8 -15.44 -7.69 -19.21
CA ARG A 8 -14.54 -6.57 -18.95
C ARG A 8 -13.10 -7.06 -19.12
N HIS A 9 -12.66 -7.13 -20.36
CA HIS A 9 -11.24 -7.16 -20.67
C HIS A 9 -10.68 -5.77 -20.39
N ASN A 10 -10.00 -5.62 -19.26
CA ASN A 10 -9.03 -4.55 -19.10
C ASN A 10 -8.07 -4.63 -20.29
N PRO A 11 -7.80 -3.53 -21.02
CA PRO A 11 -6.78 -3.56 -22.05
C PRO A 11 -5.47 -4.03 -21.41
N PRO A 12 -4.68 -4.87 -22.06
CA PRO A 12 -3.28 -5.05 -21.68
C PRO A 12 -2.60 -3.71 -21.99
N PHE A 13 -2.69 -2.77 -21.06
CA PHE A 13 -1.89 -1.56 -21.10
C PHE A 13 -0.45 -2.06 -21.03
N LEU A 14 0.23 -2.03 -22.18
CA LEU A 14 1.67 -2.03 -22.27
C LEU A 14 2.15 -1.08 -21.19
N SER A 15 2.65 -1.63 -20.10
CA SER A 15 3.23 -0.82 -19.06
C SER A 15 4.32 -0.01 -19.75
N PRO A 16 4.34 1.32 -19.60
CA PRO A 16 5.37 2.12 -20.23
C PRO A 16 6.71 1.49 -19.89
N ILE A 17 7.61 1.42 -20.88
CA ILE A 17 8.94 0.81 -20.75
C ILE A 17 9.70 1.39 -19.54
N LEU A 18 9.27 2.54 -19.01
CA LEU A 18 9.69 3.13 -17.75
C LEU A 18 8.44 3.62 -16.98
N PRO A 19 8.08 3.05 -15.82
CA PRO A 19 6.96 3.55 -15.03
C PRO A 19 7.28 4.95 -14.49
N SER A 20 6.52 5.98 -14.87
CA SER A 20 6.73 7.35 -14.37
C SER A 20 5.89 7.68 -13.14
N LEU A 21 4.65 7.21 -13.10
CA LEU A 21 3.68 7.42 -12.03
C LEU A 21 2.87 6.14 -11.81
N ARG A 22 2.76 5.69 -10.56
CA ARG A 22 1.88 4.59 -10.16
C ARG A 22 1.16 4.95 -8.87
N GLN A 23 -0.08 4.49 -8.75
CA GLN A 23 -0.92 4.73 -7.59
C GLN A 23 -1.50 3.41 -7.09
N LYS A 24 -1.64 3.29 -5.77
CA LYS A 24 -2.21 2.12 -5.12
C LYS A 24 -3.01 2.56 -3.89
N TYR A 25 -4.22 2.05 -3.75
CA TYR A 25 -5.04 2.21 -2.57
C TYR A 25 -4.85 1.00 -1.65
N ILE A 26 -4.67 1.25 -0.36
CA ILE A 26 -4.62 0.20 0.67
C ILE A 26 -5.47 0.56 1.89
N ARG A 27 -6.17 -0.42 2.46
CA ARG A 27 -7.11 -0.25 3.60
C ARG A 27 -6.40 -0.27 4.96
N VAL A 28 -5.33 0.51 5.08
CA VAL A 28 -4.59 0.68 6.35
C VAL A 28 -4.34 2.16 6.63
N PRO A 29 -4.13 2.58 7.90
CA PRO A 29 -3.75 3.94 8.25
C PRO A 29 -2.42 4.37 7.63
N VAL A 30 -2.27 5.67 7.41
CA VAL A 30 -1.14 6.23 6.66
C VAL A 30 0.19 6.05 7.38
N GLU A 31 0.20 6.09 8.71
CA GLU A 31 1.39 5.88 9.55
C GLU A 31 1.88 4.43 9.47
N TYR A 32 0.94 3.49 9.46
CA TYR A 32 1.25 2.07 9.30
C TYR A 32 1.78 1.77 7.89
N ALA A 33 1.08 2.30 6.87
CA ALA A 33 1.52 2.21 5.47
C ALA A 33 2.94 2.74 5.27
N ASN A 34 3.22 3.94 5.78
CA ASN A 34 4.53 4.58 5.65
C ASN A 34 5.63 3.69 6.26
N ARG A 35 5.41 3.18 7.48
CA ARG A 35 6.35 2.28 8.15
C ARG A 35 6.63 1.01 7.34
N CYS A 36 5.58 0.36 6.84
CA CYS A 36 5.72 -0.89 6.08
C CYS A 36 6.43 -0.68 4.74
N ILE A 37 6.09 0.38 4.00
CA ILE A 37 6.76 0.68 2.72
C ILE A 37 8.23 1.02 2.96
N MET A 38 8.52 1.80 4.00
CA MET A 38 9.89 2.14 4.39
C MET A 38 10.71 0.87 4.69
N GLN A 39 10.12 -0.08 5.41
CA GLN A 39 10.75 -1.36 5.71
C GLN A 39 11.02 -2.18 4.45
N ILE A 40 10.02 -2.30 3.55
CA ILE A 40 10.18 -3.02 2.27
C ILE A 40 11.34 -2.43 1.47
N LEU A 41 11.43 -1.10 1.38
CA LEU A 41 12.50 -0.43 0.65
C LEU A 41 13.87 -0.65 1.28
N ARG A 42 13.96 -0.59 2.61
CA ARG A 42 15.20 -0.82 3.34
C ARG A 42 15.72 -2.25 3.18
N GLU A 43 14.83 -3.23 3.30
CA GLU A 43 15.17 -4.65 3.28
C GLU A 43 15.44 -5.18 1.86
N ASN A 44 14.71 -4.69 0.85
CA ASN A 44 14.77 -5.25 -0.51
C ASN A 44 15.65 -4.45 -1.48
N PHE A 45 15.95 -3.18 -1.17
CA PHE A 45 16.70 -2.27 -2.04
C PHE A 45 17.95 -1.67 -1.38
N ASN A 46 18.30 -2.08 -0.15
CA ASN A 46 19.48 -1.63 0.59
C ASN A 46 19.64 -0.10 0.66
N LEU A 47 18.52 0.63 0.75
CA LEU A 47 18.56 2.09 0.78
C LEU A 47 19.25 2.60 2.04
N LYS A 48 20.21 3.52 1.88
CA LYS A 48 20.86 4.22 2.99
C LYS A 48 19.94 5.32 3.52
N ILE A 49 20.00 5.58 4.83
CA ILE A 49 19.17 6.57 5.54
C ILE A 49 19.33 7.98 4.96
N GLU A 50 20.50 8.29 4.39
CA GLU A 50 20.85 9.54 3.72
C GLU A 50 20.06 9.79 2.41
N GLU A 51 19.43 8.76 1.84
CA GLU A 51 18.64 8.87 0.60
C GLU A 51 17.15 9.09 0.87
N ILE A 52 16.75 9.27 2.14
CA ILE A 52 15.35 9.32 2.60
C ILE A 52 15.02 10.68 3.25
N GLU A 53 14.66 11.64 2.40
CA GLU A 53 14.14 12.93 2.88
C GLU A 53 12.68 12.81 3.33
N HIS A 54 12.46 12.82 4.64
CA HIS A 54 11.14 12.73 5.24
C HIS A 54 10.36 14.04 5.07
N HIS A 55 9.17 13.95 4.49
CA HIS A 55 8.23 15.06 4.39
C HIS A 55 6.86 14.60 4.88
N ASN A 56 6.53 14.81 6.15
CA ASN A 56 5.26 14.45 6.83
C ASN A 56 4.69 13.05 6.51
N LEU A 57 4.15 12.83 5.30
CA LEU A 57 3.55 11.59 4.81
C LEU A 57 4.18 11.08 3.50
N GLY A 58 5.41 11.46 3.19
CA GLY A 58 6.12 11.02 1.99
C GLY A 58 7.63 11.04 2.17
N PHE A 59 8.31 10.40 1.24
CA PHE A 59 9.77 10.34 1.24
C PHE A 59 10.31 10.19 -0.18
N ASN A 60 11.55 10.64 -0.37
CA ASN A 60 12.33 10.36 -1.57
C ASN A 60 13.21 9.13 -1.31
N ALA A 61 13.58 8.40 -2.36
CA ALA A 61 14.41 7.20 -2.31
C ALA A 61 15.14 7.05 -3.65
N ARG A 62 16.26 6.32 -3.67
CA ARG A 62 17.00 6.03 -4.91
C ARG A 62 17.00 4.55 -5.22
N ILE A 63 16.48 4.16 -6.38
CA ILE A 63 16.36 2.75 -6.76
C ILE A 63 17.33 2.45 -7.89
N GLY A 64 18.18 1.42 -7.73
CA GLY A 64 19.13 1.00 -8.78
C GLY A 64 20.55 1.57 -8.64
N GLY A 65 20.91 2.10 -7.46
CA GLY A 65 22.28 2.54 -7.14
C GLY A 65 22.71 3.83 -7.84
N PHE A 66 23.99 3.94 -8.21
CA PHE A 66 24.60 5.17 -8.75
C PHE A 66 23.92 5.70 -10.02
N LEU A 67 23.51 4.79 -10.91
CA LEU A 67 22.74 5.08 -12.14
C LEU A 67 21.24 4.80 -11.93
N GLY A 68 20.73 4.97 -10.72
CA GLY A 68 19.35 4.64 -10.36
C GLY A 68 18.32 5.68 -10.80
N ALA A 69 17.04 5.31 -10.65
CA ALA A 69 15.91 6.22 -10.73
C ALA A 69 15.66 6.86 -9.35
N ASP A 70 15.33 8.15 -9.35
CA ASP A 70 14.85 8.81 -8.14
C ASP A 70 13.36 8.44 -7.97
N LEU A 71 13.01 7.84 -6.83
CA LEU A 71 11.64 7.53 -6.44
C LEU A 71 11.15 8.58 -5.45
N LYS A 72 9.97 9.12 -5.67
CA LYS A 72 9.21 9.91 -4.70
C LYS A 72 7.95 9.16 -4.33
N VAL A 73 7.81 8.84 -3.05
CA VAL A 73 6.61 8.23 -2.46
C VAL A 73 5.83 9.31 -1.73
N GLN A 74 4.55 9.42 -2.03
CA GLN A 74 3.61 10.27 -1.31
C GLN A 74 2.46 9.43 -0.82
N LEU A 75 2.15 9.54 0.46
CA LEU A 75 0.99 8.92 1.06
C LEU A 75 -0.02 9.99 1.45
N SER A 76 -1.30 9.74 1.17
CA SER A 76 -2.39 10.59 1.61
C SER A 76 -3.49 9.72 2.24
N SER A 77 -4.08 10.22 3.32
CA SER A 77 -5.23 9.58 3.96
C SER A 77 -6.51 10.02 3.25
N GLU A 78 -7.30 9.05 2.81
CA GLU A 78 -8.66 9.20 2.32
C GLU A 78 -9.60 8.43 3.28
N GLY A 79 -9.75 8.96 4.49
CA GLY A 79 -10.54 8.32 5.55
C GLY A 79 -9.85 7.08 6.12
N LYS A 80 -10.43 5.90 5.90
CA LYS A 80 -9.87 4.61 6.36
C LYS A 80 -8.92 3.95 5.34
N VAL A 81 -8.70 4.61 4.21
CA VAL A 81 -7.86 4.11 3.12
C VAL A 81 -6.68 5.04 2.95
N THR A 82 -5.51 4.49 2.67
CA THR A 82 -4.32 5.25 2.29
C THR A 82 -4.11 5.12 0.79
N LEU A 83 -4.01 6.27 0.12
CA LEU A 83 -3.55 6.36 -1.25
C LEU A 83 -2.02 6.50 -1.24
N ILE A 84 -1.34 5.58 -1.90
CA ILE A 84 0.10 5.62 -2.11
C ILE A 84 0.37 6.00 -3.56
N THR A 85 1.17 7.04 -3.74
CA THR A 85 1.63 7.52 -5.04
C THR A 85 3.14 7.35 -5.18
N PHE A 86 3.56 6.57 -6.16
CA PHE A 86 4.96 6.36 -6.55
C PHE A 86 5.26 7.17 -7.81
N ARG A 87 6.23 8.06 -7.73
CA ARG A 87 6.73 8.86 -8.86
C ARG A 87 8.18 8.54 -9.13
N PHE A 88 8.49 8.06 -10.32
CA PHE A 88 9.86 7.75 -10.71
C PHE A 88 10.40 8.82 -11.67
N SER A 89 11.62 9.28 -11.40
CA SER A 89 12.36 10.22 -12.20
C SER A 89 13.63 9.57 -12.74
N TYR A 90 13.72 9.52 -14.07
CA TYR A 90 14.86 8.95 -14.80
C TYR A 90 15.83 10.03 -15.31
N LYS A 91 15.70 11.28 -14.82
CA LYS A 91 16.51 12.42 -15.28
C LYS A 91 18.01 12.12 -15.20
N ARG A 92 18.46 11.51 -14.10
CA ARG A 92 19.86 11.15 -13.90
C ARG A 92 20.35 10.16 -14.96
N VAL A 93 19.60 9.08 -15.19
CA VAL A 93 19.90 8.07 -16.20
C VAL A 93 20.02 8.73 -17.57
N ILE A 94 19.03 9.54 -17.95
CA ILE A 94 19.01 10.25 -19.23
C ILE A 94 20.22 11.19 -19.37
N LEU A 95 20.55 11.97 -18.33
CA LEU A 95 21.71 12.86 -18.34
C LEU A 95 23.03 12.08 -18.46
N THR A 96 23.17 10.95 -17.77
CA THR A 96 24.38 10.12 -17.85
C THR A 96 24.56 9.50 -19.24
N LEU A 97 23.49 9.00 -19.86
CA LEU A 97 23.53 8.48 -21.23
C LEU A 97 23.83 9.57 -22.25
N ALA A 98 23.22 10.75 -22.10
CA ALA A 98 23.50 11.90 -22.96
C ALA A 98 24.98 12.32 -22.86
N LEU A 99 25.55 12.35 -21.65
CA LEU A 99 26.96 12.66 -21.45
C LEU A 99 27.87 11.61 -22.11
N ILE A 100 27.59 10.32 -21.93
CA ILE A 100 28.33 9.23 -22.58
C ILE A 100 28.28 9.38 -24.11
N PHE A 101 27.11 9.71 -24.65
CA PHE A 101 26.93 9.90 -26.09
C PHE A 101 27.70 11.12 -26.62
N ILE A 102 27.68 12.25 -25.91
CA ILE A 102 28.43 13.44 -26.28
C ILE A 102 29.94 13.16 -26.28
N ILE A 103 30.45 12.51 -25.23
CA ILE A 103 31.88 12.13 -25.15
C ILE A 103 32.24 11.20 -26.32
N ALA A 104 31.42 10.19 -26.59
CA ALA A 104 31.63 9.28 -27.71
C ALA A 104 31.63 10.00 -29.06
N ALA A 105 30.75 10.99 -29.26
CA ALA A 105 30.70 11.78 -30.49
C ALA A 105 31.98 12.63 -30.67
N VAL A 106 32.47 13.27 -29.61
CA VAL A 106 33.72 14.05 -29.65
C VAL A 106 34.91 13.16 -29.97
N VAL A 107 35.03 12.01 -29.31
CA VAL A 107 36.12 11.04 -29.57
C VAL A 107 36.02 10.49 -30.99
N SER A 108 34.81 10.15 -31.45
CA SER A 108 34.56 9.67 -32.81
C SER A 108 35.02 10.69 -33.85
N LEU A 109 34.73 11.98 -33.64
CA LEU A 109 35.17 13.06 -34.52
C LEU A 109 36.69 13.22 -34.53
N SER A 110 37.34 13.16 -33.37
CA SER A 110 38.79 13.31 -33.23
C SER A 110 39.59 12.18 -33.89
N PHE A 111 39.06 10.95 -33.85
CA PHE A 111 39.73 9.77 -34.42
C PHE A 111 39.17 9.35 -35.79
N LEU A 112 38.21 10.11 -36.35
CA LEU A 112 37.45 9.76 -37.57
C LEU A 112 36.98 8.29 -37.58
N SER A 113 36.51 7.79 -36.45
CA SER A 113 36.14 6.39 -36.27
C SER A 113 34.79 6.30 -35.58
N ALA A 114 33.90 5.48 -36.12
CA ALA A 114 32.59 5.23 -35.51
C ALA A 114 32.64 4.30 -34.27
N LEU A 115 33.80 3.70 -33.97
CA LEU A 115 33.96 2.76 -32.85
C LEU A 115 33.50 3.31 -31.49
N PRO A 116 33.80 4.56 -31.09
CA PRO A 116 33.33 5.13 -29.82
C PRO A 116 31.80 5.23 -29.75
N LEU A 117 31.12 5.51 -30.86
CA LEU A 117 29.65 5.56 -30.92
C LEU A 117 29.03 4.17 -30.73
N VAL A 118 29.64 3.14 -31.33
CA VAL A 118 29.22 1.74 -31.12
C VAL A 118 29.44 1.34 -29.66
N ALA A 119 30.57 1.73 -29.06
CA ALA A 119 30.85 1.48 -27.65
C ALA A 119 29.83 2.17 -26.72
N ALA A 120 29.34 3.36 -27.07
CA ALA A 120 28.30 4.05 -26.30
C ALA A 120 26.98 3.25 -26.22
N LEU A 121 26.68 2.40 -27.20
CA LEU A 121 25.50 1.52 -27.16
C LEU A 121 25.55 0.52 -26.00
N LEU A 122 26.74 0.17 -25.51
CA LEU A 122 26.91 -0.72 -24.34
C LEU A 122 26.41 -0.08 -23.03
N ALA A 123 26.11 1.22 -23.02
CA ALA A 123 25.49 1.89 -21.86
C ALA A 123 23.97 1.68 -21.79
N PHE A 124 23.30 1.30 -22.89
CA PHE A 124 21.84 1.14 -22.93
C PHE A 124 21.28 0.03 -22.00
N PRO A 125 21.96 -1.10 -21.75
CA PRO A 125 21.52 -2.09 -20.76
C PRO A 125 21.31 -1.51 -19.36
N ALA A 126 21.95 -0.38 -19.01
CA ALA A 126 21.69 0.32 -17.75
C ALA A 126 20.23 0.77 -17.63
N ILE A 127 19.60 1.21 -18.73
CA ILE A 127 18.18 1.62 -18.74
C ILE A 127 17.29 0.43 -18.37
N TYR A 128 17.57 -0.74 -18.95
CA TYR A 128 16.80 -1.96 -18.67
C TYR A 128 16.93 -2.37 -17.21
N ARG A 129 18.13 -2.29 -16.63
CA ARG A 129 18.36 -2.60 -15.22
C ARG A 129 17.55 -1.67 -14.30
N VAL A 130 17.55 -0.37 -14.56
CA VAL A 130 16.81 0.60 -13.73
C VAL A 130 15.30 0.37 -13.86
N ASN A 131 14.82 0.07 -15.07
CA ASN A 131 13.42 -0.31 -15.28
C ASN A 131 13.06 -1.59 -14.53
N PHE A 132 13.93 -2.60 -14.57
CA PHE A 132 13.73 -3.85 -13.85
C PHE A 132 13.56 -3.61 -12.34
N GLU A 133 14.42 -2.80 -11.72
CA GLU A 133 14.30 -2.49 -10.29
C GLU A 133 13.03 -1.70 -9.95
N ALA A 134 12.62 -0.75 -10.80
CA ALA A 134 11.38 -0.01 -10.61
C ALA A 134 10.16 -0.94 -10.67
N ASN A 135 10.11 -1.84 -11.64
CA ASN A 135 9.02 -2.83 -11.75
C ASN A 135 9.06 -3.86 -10.64
N ARG A 136 10.25 -4.29 -10.21
CA ARG A 136 10.43 -5.19 -9.06
C ARG A 136 9.86 -4.59 -7.79
N LEU A 137 10.10 -3.29 -7.54
CA LEU A 137 9.48 -2.60 -6.40
C LEU A 137 7.96 -2.63 -6.50
N LEU A 138 7.41 -2.26 -7.65
CA LEU A 138 5.96 -2.22 -7.85
C LEU A 138 5.33 -3.61 -7.65
N SER A 139 6.00 -4.67 -8.09
CA SER A 139 5.58 -6.06 -7.85
C SER A 139 5.55 -6.38 -6.35
N LEU A 140 6.65 -6.10 -5.64
CA LEU A 140 6.75 -6.35 -4.20
C LEU A 140 5.66 -5.60 -3.41
N ILE A 141 5.41 -4.34 -3.74
CA ILE A 141 4.33 -3.57 -3.12
C ILE A 141 2.97 -4.18 -3.44
N ASN A 142 2.74 -4.59 -4.69
CA ASN A 142 1.47 -5.17 -5.09
C ASN A 142 1.20 -6.53 -4.43
N GLU A 143 2.24 -7.33 -4.23
CA GLU A 143 2.19 -8.62 -3.52
C GLU A 143 2.04 -8.43 -2.01
N ALA A 144 2.75 -7.48 -1.42
CA ALA A 144 2.71 -7.21 0.02
C ALA A 144 1.43 -6.49 0.46
N ALA A 145 0.83 -5.64 -0.39
CA ALA A 145 -0.35 -4.86 -0.05
C ALA A 145 -1.50 -5.68 0.59
N PRO A 146 -2.00 -6.77 -0.03
CA PRO A 146 -3.08 -7.56 0.59
C PRO A 146 -2.65 -8.25 1.88
N LEU A 147 -1.36 -8.58 2.03
CA LEU A 147 -0.83 -9.20 3.25
C LEU A 147 -0.78 -8.19 4.40
N LEU A 148 -0.35 -6.96 4.11
CA LEU A 148 -0.33 -5.86 5.06
C LEU A 148 -1.74 -5.48 5.53
N GLU A 149 -2.72 -5.46 4.62
CA GLU A 149 -4.12 -5.22 4.96
C GLU A 149 -4.65 -6.29 5.93
N ARG A 150 -4.44 -7.57 5.61
CA ARG A 150 -4.88 -8.68 6.47
C ARG A 150 -4.21 -8.67 7.83
N GLU A 151 -2.91 -8.42 7.88
CA GLU A 151 -2.17 -8.38 9.14
C GLU A 151 -2.62 -7.18 9.99
N PHE A 152 -2.85 -6.02 9.38
CA PHE A 152 -3.40 -4.86 10.07
C PHE A 152 -4.80 -5.13 10.62
N GLU A 153 -5.71 -5.71 9.83
CA GLU A 153 -7.05 -6.10 10.28
C GLU A 153 -6.99 -7.07 11.45
N ARG A 154 -6.11 -8.08 11.36
CA ARG A 154 -5.89 -9.05 12.44
C ARG A 154 -5.40 -8.38 13.72
N GLN A 155 -4.41 -7.49 13.63
CA GLN A 155 -3.89 -6.75 14.78
C GLN A 155 -4.94 -5.83 15.39
N ALA A 156 -5.76 -5.18 14.56
CA ALA A 156 -6.87 -4.35 15.02
C ALA A 156 -7.89 -5.19 15.82
N ILE A 157 -8.28 -6.37 15.32
CA ILE A 157 -9.16 -7.30 16.04
C ILE A 157 -8.53 -7.74 17.36
N LEU A 158 -7.25 -8.12 17.37
CA LEU A 158 -6.59 -8.57 18.60
C LEU A 158 -6.47 -7.47 19.65
N LYS A 159 -6.15 -6.24 19.24
CA LYS A 159 -6.11 -5.07 20.12
C LYS A 159 -7.49 -4.80 20.71
N GLU A 160 -8.51 -4.85 19.85
CA GLU A 160 -9.89 -4.67 20.27
C GLU A 160 -10.33 -5.72 21.29
N ARG A 161 -10.05 -7.00 21.02
CA ARG A 161 -10.37 -8.09 21.95
C ARG A 161 -9.66 -7.97 23.29
N LYS A 162 -8.46 -7.36 23.33
CA LYS A 162 -7.79 -7.06 24.60
C LYS A 162 -8.55 -5.98 25.37
N ARG A 163 -8.89 -4.87 24.71
CA ARG A 163 -9.68 -3.77 25.30
C ARG A 163 -11.05 -4.27 25.79
N LEU A 164 -11.74 -5.08 24.98
CA LEU A 164 -13.05 -5.63 25.35
C LEU A 164 -12.97 -6.54 26.59
N ARG A 165 -11.84 -7.23 26.80
CA ARG A 165 -11.62 -8.05 28.01
C ARG A 165 -11.33 -7.23 29.26
N GLU A 166 -11.03 -5.95 29.14
CA GLU A 166 -10.84 -5.05 30.29
C GLU A 166 -12.19 -4.61 30.89
N PHE A 167 -13.30 -4.76 30.15
CA PHE A 167 -14.62 -4.49 30.70
C PHE A 167 -15.04 -5.58 31.69
N GLU A 168 -15.08 -5.23 32.97
CA GLU A 168 -15.66 -6.06 34.02
C GLU A 168 -17.17 -5.82 34.11
N ILE A 169 -17.90 -6.19 33.05
CA ILE A 169 -19.35 -5.98 32.93
C ILE A 169 -20.07 -7.33 32.86
N ASN A 170 -21.26 -7.41 33.46
CA ASN A 170 -22.13 -8.57 33.33
C ASN A 170 -22.72 -8.65 31.90
N ILE A 171 -22.20 -9.57 31.10
CA ILE A 171 -22.59 -9.77 29.70
C ILE A 171 -24.07 -10.12 29.54
N GLU A 172 -24.63 -10.89 30.48
CA GLU A 172 -26.03 -11.32 30.43
C GLU A 172 -26.99 -10.14 30.64
N ASP A 173 -26.67 -9.25 31.58
CA ASP A 173 -27.44 -8.01 31.78
C ASP A 173 -27.34 -7.09 30.55
N LEU A 174 -26.13 -6.98 29.99
CA LEU A 174 -25.89 -6.17 28.79
C LEU A 174 -26.67 -6.68 27.59
N TYR A 175 -26.70 -7.99 27.39
CA TYR A 175 -27.48 -8.62 26.33
C TYR A 175 -28.98 -8.39 26.50
N LYS A 176 -29.51 -8.49 27.73
CA LYS A 176 -30.93 -8.18 28.01
C LYS A 176 -31.28 -6.73 27.70
N ARG A 177 -30.40 -5.78 28.04
CA ARG A 177 -30.56 -4.35 27.72
C ARG A 177 -30.58 -4.12 26.21
N LEU A 178 -29.68 -4.79 25.47
CA LEU A 178 -29.67 -4.76 24.00
C LEU A 178 -30.96 -5.32 23.41
N CYS A 179 -31.42 -6.49 23.86
CA CYS A 179 -32.67 -7.09 23.40
C CYS A 179 -33.87 -6.17 23.63
N ARG A 180 -33.96 -5.54 24.82
CA ARG A 180 -35.03 -4.58 25.14
C ARG A 180 -35.00 -3.40 24.18
N ARG A 181 -33.83 -2.76 24.00
CA ARG A 181 -33.67 -1.61 23.11
C ARG A 181 -34.00 -1.94 21.65
N HIS A 182 -33.57 -3.10 21.15
CA HIS A 182 -33.88 -3.52 19.78
C HIS A 182 -35.36 -3.83 19.60
N MET A 183 -36.01 -4.42 20.60
CA MET A 183 -37.45 -4.62 20.58
C MET A 183 -38.21 -3.28 20.60
N GLU A 184 -37.77 -2.31 21.39
CA GLU A 184 -38.38 -0.98 21.48
C GLU A 184 -38.20 -0.14 20.20
N VAL A 185 -37.01 -0.17 19.59
CA VAL A 185 -36.67 0.67 18.42
C VAL A 185 -37.09 0.01 17.10
N TRP A 186 -36.85 -1.29 16.96
CA TRP A 186 -37.02 -2.02 15.68
C TRP A 186 -38.17 -3.02 15.70
N GLY A 187 -38.81 -3.26 16.85
CA GLY A 187 -39.87 -4.27 16.98
C GLY A 187 -39.41 -5.71 16.74
N SER A 188 -38.09 -5.94 16.63
CA SER A 188 -37.52 -7.26 16.33
C SER A 188 -36.08 -7.38 16.79
N LEU A 189 -35.63 -8.62 17.02
CA LEU A 189 -34.23 -8.93 17.35
C LEU A 189 -33.38 -9.23 16.12
N ASN A 190 -33.96 -9.27 14.92
CA ASN A 190 -33.26 -9.66 13.70
C ASN A 190 -32.03 -8.78 13.42
N VAL A 191 -32.12 -7.47 13.71
CA VAL A 191 -31.01 -6.53 13.54
C VAL A 191 -29.89 -6.85 14.54
N LEU A 192 -30.23 -7.13 15.80
CA LEU A 192 -29.26 -7.52 16.83
C LEU A 192 -28.58 -8.84 16.47
N GLU A 193 -29.34 -9.86 16.09
CA GLU A 193 -28.81 -11.16 15.68
C GLU A 193 -27.89 -11.04 14.46
N TYR A 194 -28.25 -10.20 13.50
CA TYR A 194 -27.42 -9.92 12.33
C TYR A 194 -26.07 -9.30 12.74
N LYS A 195 -26.09 -8.25 13.58
CA LYS A 195 -24.85 -7.60 14.07
C LYS A 195 -23.97 -8.57 14.86
N LEU A 196 -24.56 -9.36 15.75
CA LEU A 196 -23.81 -10.37 16.53
C LEU A 196 -23.18 -11.42 15.63
N ARG A 197 -23.89 -11.86 14.58
CA ARG A 197 -23.37 -12.82 13.60
C ARG A 197 -22.24 -12.22 12.76
N GLU A 198 -22.34 -10.94 12.40
CA GLU A 198 -21.31 -10.21 11.67
C GLU A 198 -20.01 -10.09 12.48
N TYR A 199 -20.09 -9.80 13.79
CA TYR A 199 -18.89 -9.77 14.63
C TYR A 199 -18.30 -11.17 14.84
N LYS A 200 -19.14 -12.20 15.00
CA LYS A 200 -18.66 -13.57 15.07
C LYS A 200 -17.94 -14.01 13.79
N SER A 201 -18.44 -13.64 12.61
CA SER A 201 -17.78 -13.96 11.34
C SER A 201 -16.44 -13.23 11.16
N LYS A 202 -16.27 -12.06 11.77
CA LYS A 202 -14.99 -11.33 11.88
C LYS A 202 -14.03 -11.93 12.93
N GLY A 203 -14.44 -12.95 13.67
CA GLY A 203 -13.58 -13.69 14.62
C GLY A 203 -13.71 -13.28 16.09
N PHE A 204 -14.74 -12.51 16.46
CA PHE A 204 -15.06 -12.21 17.86
C PHE A 204 -15.84 -13.36 18.53
N SER A 205 -15.67 -13.54 19.84
CA SER A 205 -16.50 -14.45 20.65
C SER A 205 -17.93 -13.91 20.79
N SER A 206 -18.86 -14.74 21.30
CA SER A 206 -20.22 -14.28 21.60
C SER A 206 -20.25 -13.09 22.57
N GLU A 207 -19.46 -13.15 23.63
CA GLU A 207 -19.39 -12.11 24.66
C GLU A 207 -18.74 -10.84 24.12
N GLU A 208 -17.64 -10.97 23.38
CA GLU A 208 -16.95 -9.85 22.74
C GLU A 208 -17.87 -9.16 21.71
N ALA A 209 -18.66 -9.92 20.94
CA ALA A 209 -19.64 -9.37 20.01
C ALA A 209 -20.76 -8.59 20.73
N ILE A 210 -21.23 -9.06 21.89
CA ILE A 210 -22.24 -8.36 22.70
C ILE A 210 -21.68 -7.02 23.21
N LEU A 211 -20.46 -7.02 23.76
CA LEU A 211 -19.79 -5.80 24.22
C LEU A 211 -19.60 -4.80 23.08
N LYS A 212 -19.16 -5.28 21.92
CA LYS A 212 -18.95 -4.46 20.72
C LYS A 212 -20.23 -3.75 20.27
N VAL A 213 -21.34 -4.50 20.16
CA VAL A 213 -22.64 -3.92 19.76
C VAL A 213 -23.14 -2.94 20.82
N ALA A 214 -22.95 -3.24 22.10
CA ALA A 214 -23.33 -2.34 23.18
C ALA A 214 -22.56 -1.01 23.16
N GLU A 215 -21.26 -1.04 22.84
CA GLU A 215 -20.43 0.16 22.71
C GLU A 215 -20.87 1.00 21.50
N GLU A 216 -21.10 0.36 20.34
CA GLU A 216 -21.57 1.04 19.13
C GLU A 216 -22.95 1.69 19.29
N GLU A 217 -23.79 1.12 20.15
CA GLU A 217 -25.11 1.66 20.48
C GLU A 217 -25.10 2.63 21.68
N GLY A 218 -23.90 2.91 22.24
CA GLY A 218 -23.72 3.82 23.36
C GLY A 218 -24.36 3.33 24.67
N ILE A 219 -24.57 2.02 24.84
CA ILE A 219 -25.07 1.42 26.08
C ILE A 219 -23.97 1.34 27.14
N ILE A 220 -22.72 1.19 26.68
CA ILE A 220 -21.51 1.32 27.46
C ILE A 220 -20.63 2.40 26.81
N GLU A 221 -19.95 3.19 27.62
CA GLU A 221 -18.98 4.16 27.12
C GLU A 221 -17.68 3.44 26.77
N GLY A 222 -17.31 3.46 25.50
CA GLY A 222 -15.95 3.16 25.08
C GLY A 222 -15.07 4.35 25.44
N THR A 223 -13.94 4.11 26.12
CA THR A 223 -12.86 5.10 26.17
C THR A 223 -12.32 5.30 24.76
N LEU A 224 -12.75 6.40 24.13
CA LEU A 224 -12.28 6.89 22.83
C LEU A 224 -10.81 7.31 22.89
#